data_AF-X0KK12-F1
#
_entry.id   AF-X0KK12-F1
#
_cell.length_a   1.000
_cell.length_b   1.000
_cell.length_c   1.000
_cell.angle_alpha   90.00
_cell.angle_beta   90.00
_cell.angle_gamma   90.00
#
_symmetry.space_group_name_H-M   'P 1'
#
loop_
_entity.id
_entity.type
_entity.pdbx_description
1 polymer ?
#
loop_
_entity_poly.entity_id
_entity_poly.type
_entity_poly.pdbx_seq_one_letter_code
_entity_poly.pdbx_strand_id
1 'polypeptide(L)'
;MSGTAELRDGNFGTPTKTASADVIAQLTPEMLFDSLAIQINGPRAWDEQISVDVVLTDKLYRYRVWLSNGALIYTTAVRSTSADVTLTTTTRTLPAIAVSGLDPEALEEAGVEVTGDTAALERLAALLDPGDPNFNIVTP
;
A
#
# COMPACT_ATOMS: atom_id res chain seq x y z
N MET A 1 -9.77 -34.47 4.77
CA MET A 1 -9.70 -35.19 3.49
C MET A 1 -10.28 -34.30 2.40
N SER A 2 -9.50 -33.34 1.88
CA SER A 2 -9.96 -32.37 0.85
C SER A 2 -9.11 -32.43 -0.42
N GLY A 3 -8.54 -33.60 -0.73
CA GLY A 3 -7.64 -33.78 -1.89
C GLY A 3 -8.30 -34.35 -3.14
N THR A 4 -9.63 -34.42 -3.23
CA THR A 4 -10.30 -35.15 -4.33
C THR A 4 -11.56 -34.47 -4.87
N ALA A 5 -11.79 -33.19 -4.56
CA ALA A 5 -12.95 -32.45 -5.07
C ALA A 5 -12.69 -31.60 -6.33
N GLU A 6 -11.43 -31.42 -6.76
CA GLU A 6 -11.09 -30.42 -7.80
C GLU A 6 -10.89 -30.97 -9.23
N LEU A 7 -11.37 -32.17 -9.55
CA LEU A 7 -11.04 -32.80 -10.83
C LEU A 7 -12.14 -32.88 -11.89
N ARG A 8 -13.37 -32.39 -11.66
CA ARG A 8 -14.44 -32.55 -12.67
C ARG A 8 -15.45 -31.43 -12.87
N ASP A 9 -15.38 -30.34 -12.12
CA ASP A 9 -16.16 -29.14 -12.43
C ASP A 9 -15.30 -27.94 -12.09
N GLY A 10 -15.25 -26.97 -13.00
CA GLY A 10 -14.22 -25.91 -13.01
C GLY A 10 -14.02 -25.24 -11.66
N ASN A 11 -12.76 -24.85 -11.40
CA ASN A 11 -12.31 -24.05 -10.27
C ASN A 11 -13.37 -23.00 -9.91
N PHE A 12 -14.15 -23.28 -8.87
CA PHE A 12 -14.93 -22.25 -8.21
C PHE A 12 -13.91 -21.37 -7.53
N GLY A 13 -13.42 -20.39 -8.30
CA GLY A 13 -12.56 -19.34 -7.82
C GLY A 13 -13.12 -18.88 -6.50
N THR A 14 -12.36 -19.14 -5.44
CA THR A 14 -12.62 -18.55 -4.13
C THR A 14 -12.74 -17.05 -4.39
N PRO A 15 -13.67 -16.32 -3.76
CA PRO A 15 -13.74 -14.88 -3.94
C PRO A 15 -12.49 -14.27 -3.27
N THR A 16 -11.35 -14.36 -3.95
CA THR A 16 -10.08 -13.70 -3.67
C THR A 16 -10.26 -12.24 -4.07
N LYS A 17 -11.27 -11.60 -3.48
CA LYS A 17 -11.52 -10.19 -3.66
C LYS A 17 -10.53 -9.47 -2.75
N THR A 18 -9.73 -8.59 -3.35
CA THR A 18 -9.41 -7.28 -2.78
C THR A 18 -10.40 -6.92 -1.67
N ALA A 19 -9.89 -6.62 -0.47
CA ALA A 19 -10.69 -6.39 0.73
C ALA A 19 -12.01 -5.66 0.40
N SER A 20 -13.14 -6.15 0.89
CA SER A 20 -14.45 -5.53 0.64
C SER A 20 -14.42 -4.03 0.97
N ALA A 21 -15.18 -3.21 0.25
CA ALA A 21 -15.18 -1.75 0.45
C ALA A 21 -15.41 -1.33 1.93
N ASP A 22 -16.23 -2.09 2.67
CA ASP A 22 -16.46 -1.87 4.11
C ASP A 22 -15.24 -2.15 4.99
N VAL A 23 -14.39 -3.09 4.58
CA VAL A 23 -13.12 -3.41 5.26
C VAL A 23 -12.09 -2.33 4.96
N ILE A 24 -12.01 -1.89 3.70
CA ILE A 24 -11.14 -0.80 3.27
C ILE A 24 -11.49 0.49 4.03
N ALA A 25 -12.77 0.83 4.13
CA ALA A 25 -13.24 2.02 4.85
C ALA A 25 -12.91 2.04 6.36
N GLN A 26 -12.55 0.88 6.94
CA GLN A 26 -12.17 0.75 8.35
C GLN A 26 -10.67 0.59 8.57
N LEU A 27 -9.85 0.61 7.50
CA LEU A 27 -8.40 0.51 7.63
C LEU A 27 -7.86 1.68 8.45
N THR A 28 -7.15 1.35 9.54
CA THR A 28 -6.35 2.35 10.23
C THR A 28 -5.15 2.72 9.38
N PRO A 29 -4.55 3.92 9.57
CA PRO A 29 -3.33 4.31 8.86
C PRO A 29 -2.21 3.27 9.00
N GLU A 30 -2.04 2.71 10.19
CA GLU A 30 -1.05 1.67 10.48
C GLU A 30 -1.29 0.42 9.63
N MET A 31 -2.53 -0.06 9.55
CA MET A 31 -2.87 -1.24 8.73
C MET A 31 -2.62 -1.00 7.25
N LEU A 32 -2.90 0.22 6.75
CA LEU A 32 -2.59 0.61 5.38
C LEU A 32 -1.07 0.54 5.15
N PHE A 33 -0.26 1.14 6.02
CA PHE A 33 1.19 1.14 5.87
C PHE A 33 1.79 -0.27 6.01
N ASP A 34 1.30 -1.09 6.94
CA ASP A 34 1.71 -2.48 7.10
C ASP A 34 1.38 -3.29 5.83
N SER A 35 0.21 -3.08 5.24
CA SER A 35 -0.19 -3.75 3.99
C SER A 35 0.69 -3.38 2.81
N LEU A 36 1.15 -2.13 2.72
CA LEU A 36 2.11 -1.69 1.70
C LEU A 36 3.49 -2.29 1.98
N ALA A 37 3.92 -2.32 3.24
CA ALA A 37 5.23 -2.84 3.64
C ALA A 37 5.41 -4.32 3.29
N ILE A 38 4.35 -5.13 3.46
CA ILE A 38 4.36 -6.57 3.13
C ILE A 38 4.50 -6.82 1.62
N GLN A 39 4.03 -5.88 0.79
CA GLN A 39 4.11 -5.98 -0.67
C GLN A 39 5.46 -5.54 -1.22
N ILE A 40 6.37 -5.00 -0.42
CA ILE A 40 7.66 -4.53 -0.94
C ILE A 40 8.52 -5.70 -1.40
N ASN A 41 8.94 -5.65 -2.66
CA ASN A 41 9.96 -6.55 -3.19
C ASN A 41 11.34 -6.11 -2.65
N GLY A 42 11.71 -6.63 -1.47
CA GLY A 42 12.96 -6.28 -0.77
C GLY A 42 14.22 -6.34 -1.63
N PRO A 43 14.47 -7.43 -2.40
CA PRO A 43 15.63 -7.50 -3.29
C PRO A 43 15.70 -6.39 -4.35
N ARG A 44 14.57 -5.98 -4.94
CA ARG A 44 14.52 -4.87 -5.90
C ARG A 44 14.62 -3.50 -5.22
N ALA A 45 14.17 -3.40 -3.97
CA ALA A 45 14.12 -2.18 -3.19
C ALA A 45 15.40 -1.91 -2.37
N TRP A 46 16.43 -2.76 -2.48
CA TRP A 46 17.61 -2.73 -1.61
C TRP A 46 18.35 -1.38 -1.62
N ASP A 47 18.60 -0.85 -2.81
CA ASP A 47 19.35 0.41 -3.01
C ASP A 47 18.45 1.65 -3.06
N GLU A 48 17.13 1.49 -2.92
CA GLU A 48 16.16 2.58 -3.00
C GLU A 48 15.95 3.23 -1.62
N GLN A 49 15.84 4.56 -1.63
CA GLN A 49 15.48 5.35 -0.46
C GLN A 49 14.40 6.33 -0.87
N ILE A 50 13.23 6.18 -0.24
CA ILE A 50 12.05 6.97 -0.56
C ILE A 50 11.40 7.37 0.76
N SER A 51 11.00 8.63 0.88
CA SER A 51 10.32 9.15 2.06
C SER A 51 9.03 9.87 1.70
N VAL A 52 7.96 9.44 2.34
CA VAL A 52 6.60 9.94 2.14
C VAL A 52 6.08 10.46 3.47
N ASP A 53 5.60 11.69 3.49
CA ASP A 53 4.76 12.17 4.58
C ASP A 53 3.29 11.94 4.29
N VAL A 54 2.54 11.53 5.30
CA VAL A 54 1.08 11.44 5.25
C VAL A 54 0.51 12.32 6.34
N VAL A 55 -0.21 13.37 5.94
CA VAL A 55 -0.85 14.35 6.83
C VAL A 55 -2.33 14.06 6.91
N LEU A 56 -2.83 13.76 8.11
CA LEU A 56 -4.25 13.56 8.41
C LEU A 56 -4.82 14.84 9.00
N THR A 57 -5.51 15.62 8.17
CA THR A 57 -6.01 16.95 8.51
C THR A 57 -7.11 16.94 9.58
N ASP A 58 -7.93 15.89 9.61
CA ASP A 58 -9.02 15.71 10.58
C ASP A 58 -8.53 15.29 11.97
N LYS A 59 -7.33 14.73 12.05
CA LYS A 59 -6.70 14.32 13.32
C LYS A 59 -5.60 15.29 13.77
N LEU A 60 -5.09 16.13 12.88
CA LEU A 60 -3.86 16.91 13.07
C LEU A 60 -2.64 16.02 13.37
N TYR A 61 -2.60 14.84 12.74
CA TYR A 61 -1.49 13.89 12.84
C TYR A 61 -0.68 13.85 11.54
N ARG A 62 0.61 13.54 11.67
CA ARG A 62 1.53 13.30 10.55
C ARG A 62 2.24 11.98 10.77
N TYR A 63 2.23 11.15 9.74
CA TYR A 63 3.07 9.96 9.65
C TYR A 63 4.22 10.24 8.68
N ARG A 64 5.41 9.78 9.04
CA ARG A 64 6.52 9.62 8.12
C ARG A 64 6.61 8.15 7.77
N VAL A 65 6.43 7.82 6.49
CA VAL A 65 6.68 6.51 5.92
C VAL A 65 7.98 6.60 5.11
N TRP A 66 8.87 5.62 5.23
CA TRP A 66 10.08 5.60 4.42
C TRP A 66 10.54 4.18 4.09
N LEU A 67 11.10 4.04 2.90
CA LEU A 67 11.75 2.84 2.40
C LEU A 67 13.26 2.96 2.66
N SER A 68 13.87 1.94 3.25
CA SER A 68 15.31 1.83 3.39
C SER A 68 15.73 0.37 3.53
N ASN A 69 16.78 -0.04 2.82
CA ASN A 69 17.30 -1.42 2.82
C ASN A 69 16.20 -2.45 2.48
N GLY A 70 15.32 -2.10 1.52
CA GLY A 70 14.21 -2.95 1.13
C GLY A 70 13.07 -3.10 2.15
N ALA A 71 13.05 -2.30 3.22
CA ALA A 71 11.99 -2.32 4.23
C ALA A 71 11.26 -0.97 4.28
N LEU A 72 9.92 -1.01 4.27
CA LEU A 72 9.07 0.16 4.46
C LEU A 72 8.69 0.26 5.95
N ILE A 73 8.97 1.41 6.56
CA ILE A 73 8.77 1.66 7.99
C ILE A 73 8.01 2.98 8.15
N TYR A 74 7.21 3.11 9.22
CA TYR A 74 6.55 4.38 9.54
C TYR A 74 6.78 4.82 10.99
N THR A 75 6.62 6.12 11.23
CA THR A 75 6.65 6.73 12.57
C THR A 75 5.77 7.97 12.62
N THR A 76 5.30 8.34 13.80
CA THR A 76 4.68 9.63 14.10
C THR A 76 5.65 10.62 14.74
N ALA A 77 6.90 10.20 14.99
CA ALA A 77 7.92 11.08 15.56
C ALA A 77 8.29 12.21 14.59
N VAL A 78 8.46 13.41 15.14
CA VAL A 78 8.91 14.58 14.36
C VAL A 78 10.30 14.31 13.77
N ARG A 79 10.44 14.57 12.46
CA ARG A 79 11.69 14.43 11.72
C ARG A 79 12.17 15.82 11.28
N SER A 80 13.47 16.07 11.34
CA SER A 80 14.09 17.31 10.89
C SER A 80 14.35 17.36 9.38
N THR A 81 14.22 16.21 8.69
CA THR A 81 14.42 16.07 7.26
C THR A 81 13.11 16.25 6.49
N SER A 82 13.17 16.85 5.31
CA SER A 82 12.04 16.90 4.38
C SER A 82 11.67 15.50 3.88
N ALA A 83 10.41 15.29 3.49
CA ALA A 83 10.02 14.14 2.67
C ALA A 83 10.27 14.45 1.19
N ASP A 84 10.38 13.40 0.38
CA ASP A 84 10.38 13.53 -1.07
C ASP A 84 8.99 13.96 -1.55
N VAL A 85 7.94 13.36 -0.96
CA VAL A 85 6.54 13.65 -1.29
C VAL A 85 5.67 13.69 -0.04
N THR A 86 4.65 14.53 -0.04
CA THR A 86 3.67 14.66 1.04
C THR A 86 2.25 14.43 0.49
N LEU A 87 1.55 13.50 1.11
CA LEU A 87 0.14 13.19 0.89
C LEU A 87 -0.68 13.85 2.00
N THR A 88 -1.56 14.78 1.64
CA THR A 88 -2.46 15.43 2.58
C THR A 88 -3.88 14.92 2.37
N THR A 89 -4.48 14.35 3.42
CA THR A 89 -5.76 13.66 3.33
C THR A 89 -6.50 13.70 4.69
N THR A 90 -7.61 12.96 4.80
CA THR A 90 -8.36 12.72 6.03
C THR A 90 -8.37 11.22 6.35
N THR A 91 -8.65 10.84 7.59
CA THR A 91 -8.84 9.42 7.94
C THR A 91 -9.89 8.72 7.07
N ARG A 92 -10.91 9.46 6.59
CA ARG A 92 -11.98 8.93 5.74
C ARG A 92 -11.53 8.66 4.30
N THR A 93 -10.63 9.47 3.78
CA THR A 93 -10.13 9.40 2.39
C THR A 93 -8.83 8.62 2.29
N LEU A 94 -8.13 8.40 3.40
CA LEU A 94 -6.90 7.62 3.47
C LEU A 94 -7.01 6.22 2.84
N PRO A 95 -8.10 5.44 3.03
CA PRO A 95 -8.22 4.14 2.40
C PRO A 95 -8.26 4.17 0.87
N ALA A 96 -8.50 5.33 0.26
CA ALA A 96 -8.42 5.48 -1.18
C ALA A 96 -7.02 5.12 -1.70
N ILE A 97 -5.95 5.35 -0.92
CA ILE A 97 -4.58 4.97 -1.29
C ILE A 97 -4.46 3.45 -1.55
N ALA A 98 -5.16 2.61 -0.78
CA ALA A 98 -5.18 1.16 -1.02
C ALA A 98 -5.94 0.77 -2.29
N VAL A 99 -6.88 1.62 -2.75
CA VAL A 99 -7.76 1.34 -3.89
C VAL A 99 -7.18 1.91 -5.19
N SER A 100 -6.76 3.17 -5.16
CA SER A 100 -6.15 3.88 -6.30
C SER A 100 -4.68 3.51 -6.49
N GLY A 101 -4.05 2.91 -5.48
CA GLY A 101 -2.62 2.71 -5.45
C GLY A 101 -1.86 4.03 -5.22
N LEU A 102 -0.62 4.06 -5.70
CA LEU A 102 0.29 5.19 -5.53
C LEU A 102 0.39 6.05 -6.80
N ASP A 103 -0.60 5.97 -7.70
CA ASP A 103 -0.68 6.84 -8.87
C ASP A 103 -1.08 8.27 -8.46
N PRO A 104 -0.28 9.31 -8.76
CA PRO A 104 -0.55 10.67 -8.31
C PRO A 104 -1.90 11.23 -8.80
N GLU A 105 -2.26 10.98 -10.07
CA GLU A 105 -3.51 11.50 -10.65
C GLU A 105 -4.72 10.84 -9.99
N ALA A 106 -4.70 9.51 -9.83
CA ALA A 106 -5.77 8.77 -9.18
C ALA A 106 -5.92 9.15 -7.68
N LEU A 107 -4.82 9.48 -7.01
CA LEU A 107 -4.84 9.97 -5.63
C LEU A 107 -5.52 11.34 -5.54
N GLU A 108 -5.18 12.27 -6.43
CA GLU A 108 -5.82 13.59 -6.49
C GLU A 108 -7.32 13.49 -6.79
N GLU A 109 -7.72 12.65 -7.75
CA GLU A 109 -9.13 12.38 -8.04
C GLU A 109 -9.89 11.79 -6.84
N ALA A 110 -9.21 11.00 -6.01
CA ALA A 110 -9.75 10.45 -4.78
C ALA A 110 -9.77 11.45 -3.60
N GLY A 111 -9.31 12.69 -3.80
CA GLY A 111 -9.29 13.74 -2.79
C GLY A 111 -8.08 13.69 -1.87
N VAL A 112 -6.98 13.08 -2.30
CA VAL A 112 -5.67 13.14 -1.64
C VAL A 112 -4.83 14.21 -2.33
N GLU A 113 -4.48 15.27 -1.62
CA GLU A 113 -3.58 16.29 -2.16
C GLU A 113 -2.14 15.74 -2.17
N VAL A 114 -1.47 15.84 -3.31
CA VAL A 114 -0.09 15.36 -3.49
C VAL A 114 0.83 16.58 -3.70
N THR A 115 1.88 16.68 -2.90
CA THR A 115 2.88 17.77 -3.01
C THR A 115 4.30 17.22 -2.92
N GLY A 116 5.25 17.82 -3.64
CA GLY A 116 6.65 17.37 -3.69
C GLY A 116 6.98 16.60 -4.97
N ASP A 117 7.90 15.64 -4.88
CA ASP A 117 8.34 14.80 -6.00
C ASP A 117 7.41 13.61 -6.22
N THR A 118 6.49 13.73 -7.17
CA THR A 118 5.56 12.64 -7.53
C THR A 118 6.26 11.40 -8.08
N ALA A 119 7.45 11.54 -8.67
CA ALA A 119 8.23 10.40 -9.16
C ALA A 119 8.69 9.48 -8.02
N ALA A 120 8.68 9.96 -6.76
CA ALA A 120 8.89 9.11 -5.59
C ALA A 120 7.75 8.08 -5.40
N LEU A 121 6.50 8.46 -5.69
CA LEU A 121 5.35 7.56 -5.59
C LEU A 121 5.38 6.50 -6.70
N GLU A 122 5.73 6.89 -7.92
CA GLU A 122 5.89 5.96 -9.06
C GLU A 122 6.99 4.92 -8.79
N ARG A 123 8.14 5.37 -8.28
CA ARG A 123 9.24 4.47 -7.88
C ARG A 123 8.79 3.51 -6.78
N LEU A 124 8.08 3.99 -5.76
CA LEU A 124 7.55 3.14 -4.70
C LEU A 124 6.54 2.12 -5.25
N ALA A 125 5.64 2.54 -6.14
CA ALA A 125 4.66 1.68 -6.80
C ALA A 125 5.32 0.54 -7.58
N ALA A 126 6.41 0.83 -8.29
CA ALA A 126 7.16 -0.15 -9.08
C ALA A 126 7.87 -1.23 -8.24
N LEU A 127 8.00 -1.00 -6.93
CA LEU A 127 8.58 -1.92 -5.95
C LEU A 127 7.52 -2.76 -5.22
N LEU A 128 6.24 -2.44 -5.39
CA LEU A 128 5.14 -3.25 -4.85
C LEU A 128 4.95 -4.50 -5.71
N ASP A 129 4.88 -5.64 -5.03
CA ASP A 129 4.60 -6.96 -5.57
C ASP A 129 3.44 -7.54 -4.75
N PRO A 130 2.18 -7.30 -5.18
CA PRO A 130 1.00 -7.76 -4.44
C PRO A 130 0.87 -9.30 -4.38
N GLY A 131 1.79 -10.04 -5.02
CA GLY A 131 1.77 -11.48 -5.13
C GLY A 131 0.74 -11.98 -6.15
N ASP A 132 0.90 -13.21 -6.60
CA ASP A 132 -0.11 -13.89 -7.42
C ASP A 132 -1.17 -14.55 -6.51
N PRO A 133 -2.42 -14.08 -6.50
CA PRO A 133 -3.49 -14.72 -5.73
C PRO A 133 -3.82 -16.14 -6.21
N ASN A 134 -3.33 -16.55 -7.39
CA ASN A 134 -3.45 -17.89 -7.94
C ASN A 134 -2.17 -18.73 -7.77
N PHE A 135 -1.29 -18.38 -6.83
CA PHE A 135 -0.11 -19.19 -6.58
C PHE A 135 -0.49 -20.67 -6.38
N ASN A 136 0.11 -21.54 -7.18
CA ASN A 136 -0.19 -22.96 -7.16
C ASN A 136 0.12 -23.56 -5.78
N ILE A 137 -0.92 -23.90 -5.01
CA ILE A 137 -0.76 -24.45 -3.65
C ILE A 137 -0.17 -25.88 -3.67
N VAL A 138 -0.26 -26.59 -4.81
CA VAL A 138 0.08 -28.03 -4.91
C VAL A 138 1.09 -28.41 -5.99
N THR A 139 1.79 -27.47 -6.63
CA THR A 139 2.91 -27.81 -7.53
C THR A 139 4.05 -26.77 -7.44
N PRO A 140 5.32 -27.22 -7.32
CA PRO A 140 6.50 -26.38 -7.17
C PRO A 140 6.87 -25.60 -8.44
#